data_AF-A0A924YBC8-F1
#
_entry.id   AF-A0A924YBC8-F1
#
_cell.length_a   1.000
_cell.length_b   1.000
_cell.length_c   1.000
_cell.angle_alpha   90.00
_cell.angle_beta   90.00
_cell.angle_gamma   90.00
#
_symmetry.space_group_name_H-M   'P 1'
#
loop_
_entity.id
_entity.type
_entity.pdbx_description
1 polymer ?
#
loop_
_entity_poly.entity_id
_entity_poly.type
_entity_poly.pdbx_seq_one_letter_code
_entity_poly.pdbx_strand_id
1 'polypeptide(L)'
;MNQRDKRVTLKSRIRALWIVMIAALLVGCGGDASKNTTSPISLDPTPFGGVVRPENAIDISIIYAPESDQYMPQVIADFNSAYANGRNPLTEQPLASGERPIYVTGGPPTASKSSGDVTQGIVNAVIAPNNANVERPTMFAPSVSHWLTLANYNSGRQIFDLSEAQPTALAPVVIAIWESRLRAIQETVGYEDIGWEELLDVLHSPNGWADYGIPNGRRAVYYGHANPINSSTALSALIEEFYACARQNGFTGRRLSAQEINVPEVQQCVRDIEELVRHYARRTEDLLLYIPQGPDYLDFVAMEEVDVIDLNQGDLDYLAAGQTFQLPERLIAVYPKEGTFWHEHPIGIVNAEWVTDEQREAARVFTDYVLTPEVQTLIMSFGFRPANPDVQLGFPFVEENGVSPDGPTTVLDVPTQDALIAIQQSWTLVRKQADVLLLIDVSGSMEDENKIGIAREAAVAFLENMEPTNRVA
;
A
#
# COMPACT_ATOMS: atom_id res chain seq x y z
N MET A 1 -48.76 27.93 35.56
CA MET A 1 -47.80 27.51 36.61
C MET A 1 -47.24 26.13 36.29
N ASN A 2 -45.94 25.83 36.17
CA ASN A 2 -44.85 26.49 35.45
C ASN A 2 -43.86 25.36 35.05
N GLN A 3 -43.35 25.36 33.81
CA GLN A 3 -42.37 24.39 33.28
C GLN A 3 -40.95 24.67 33.84
N ARG A 4 -40.58 24.15 35.02
CA ARG A 4 -39.20 24.33 35.52
C ARG A 4 -38.43 23.12 36.09
N ASP A 5 -39.01 21.93 36.27
CA ASP A 5 -38.31 20.85 37.01
C ASP A 5 -37.79 19.63 36.22
N LYS A 6 -37.57 19.73 34.89
CA LYS A 6 -36.98 18.62 34.09
C LYS A 6 -35.61 18.89 33.46
N ARG A 7 -34.85 19.90 33.93
CA ARG A 7 -33.55 20.28 33.33
C ARG A 7 -32.28 19.86 34.09
N VAL A 8 -32.36 19.09 35.19
CA VAL A 8 -31.18 18.84 36.03
C VAL A 8 -30.51 17.47 35.85
N THR A 9 -31.13 16.47 35.22
CA THR A 9 -30.55 15.11 35.17
C THR A 9 -29.90 14.68 33.84
N LEU A 10 -29.83 15.54 32.82
CA LEU A 10 -29.18 15.21 31.53
C LEU A 10 -27.73 15.73 31.42
N LYS A 11 -27.31 16.66 32.29
CA LYS A 11 -25.98 17.31 32.21
C LYS A 11 -24.84 16.53 32.86
N SER A 12 -25.10 15.51 33.70
CA SER A 12 -24.02 14.75 34.36
C SER A 12 -23.54 13.51 33.57
N ARG A 13 -24.35 12.98 32.65
CA ARG A 13 -23.96 11.81 31.83
C ARG A 13 -23.15 12.17 30.58
N ILE A 14 -23.27 13.40 30.08
CA ILE A 14 -22.51 13.86 28.90
C ILE A 14 -21.06 14.27 29.26
N ARG A 15 -20.78 14.62 30.52
CA ARG A 15 -19.43 15.00 30.96
C ARG A 15 -18.46 13.82 31.17
N ALA A 16 -18.96 12.59 31.32
CA ALA A 16 -18.11 11.42 31.51
C ALA A 16 -17.53 10.85 30.20
N LEU A 17 -18.19 11.10 29.06
CA LEU A 17 -17.74 10.62 27.74
C LEU A 17 -16.68 11.53 27.09
N TRP A 18 -16.61 12.81 27.48
CA TRP A 18 -15.63 13.76 26.92
C TRP A 18 -14.25 13.70 27.58
N ILE A 19 -14.11 13.08 28.76
CA ILE A 19 -12.84 13.04 29.49
C ILE A 19 -11.94 11.88 29.02
N VAL A 20 -12.49 10.85 28.37
CA VAL A 20 -11.69 9.71 27.91
C VAL A 20 -11.00 9.96 26.54
N MET A 21 -11.55 10.83 25.69
CA MET A 21 -10.94 11.14 24.38
C MET A 21 -9.81 12.18 24.40
N ILE A 22 -9.66 12.94 25.50
CA ILE A 22 -8.62 14.00 25.58
C ILE A 22 -7.30 13.48 26.19
N ALA A 23 -7.29 12.29 26.79
CA ALA A 23 -6.09 11.71 27.39
C ALA A 23 -5.12 11.05 26.39
N ALA A 24 -5.49 10.89 25.12
CA ALA A 24 -4.64 10.24 24.09
C ALA A 24 -3.84 11.22 23.20
N LEU A 25 -3.93 12.54 23.43
CA LEU A 25 -3.27 13.55 22.59
C LEU A 25 -2.27 14.45 23.34
N LEU A 26 -1.89 14.09 24.56
CA LEU A 26 -0.96 14.88 25.39
C LEU A 26 0.12 14.00 26.03
N VAL A 27 1.03 13.47 25.22
CA VAL A 27 2.37 13.08 25.68
C VAL A 27 3.36 13.49 24.60
N GLY A 28 4.22 14.48 24.92
CA GLY A 28 5.48 14.65 24.19
C GLY A 28 5.87 16.02 23.65
N CYS A 29 5.48 17.15 24.27
CA CYS A 29 6.16 18.43 24.01
C CYS A 29 6.69 19.03 25.32
N GLY A 30 7.99 18.85 25.55
CA GLY A 30 8.74 19.51 26.62
C GLY A 30 10.22 19.21 26.47
N GLY A 31 10.97 20.12 25.82
CA GLY A 31 12.43 20.00 25.74
C GLY A 31 13.09 20.90 24.68
N ASP A 32 13.34 22.15 25.09
CA ASP A 32 14.37 23.10 24.65
C ASP A 32 14.75 23.29 23.17
N ALA A 33 14.49 24.53 22.74
CA ALA A 33 15.03 25.15 21.54
C ALA A 33 16.56 25.26 21.59
N SER A 34 17.24 24.52 20.72
CA SER A 34 18.59 24.87 20.27
C SER A 34 18.61 24.93 18.74
N LYS A 35 19.17 26.03 18.23
CA LYS A 35 19.32 26.33 16.80
C LYS A 35 20.19 25.24 16.15
N ASN A 36 19.63 24.44 15.25
CA ASN A 36 20.41 23.64 14.31
C ASN A 36 19.99 23.97 12.88
N THR A 37 20.89 24.65 12.18
CA THR A 37 20.96 24.74 10.73
C THR A 37 20.87 23.34 10.12
N THR A 38 19.78 23.07 9.39
CA THR A 38 19.57 21.87 8.59
C THR A 38 20.58 21.84 7.45
N SER A 39 21.63 21.04 7.63
CA SER A 39 22.42 20.51 6.52
C SER A 39 21.62 19.40 5.82
N PRO A 40 21.81 19.17 4.52
CA PRO A 40 21.17 18.06 3.82
C PRO A 40 21.56 16.74 4.50
N ILE A 41 20.57 15.91 4.81
CA ILE A 41 20.79 14.58 5.39
C ILE A 41 21.51 13.75 4.33
N SER A 42 22.78 13.44 4.59
CA SER A 42 23.53 12.38 3.93
C SER A 42 22.79 11.07 4.16
N LEU A 43 22.63 10.26 3.11
CA LEU A 43 22.29 8.84 3.21
C LEU A 43 23.47 8.12 3.89
N ASP A 44 23.63 8.32 5.20
CA ASP A 44 24.56 7.50 5.97
C ASP A 44 23.93 6.10 6.09
N PRO A 45 24.62 5.04 5.62
CA PRO A 45 24.10 3.69 5.65
C PRO A 45 24.04 3.22 7.09
N THR A 46 22.86 3.24 7.70
CA THR A 46 22.65 2.51 8.96
C THR A 46 22.88 1.02 8.70
N PRO A 47 23.81 0.36 9.40
CA PRO A 47 24.02 -1.08 9.26
C PRO A 47 22.76 -1.83 9.69
N PHE A 48 22.24 -2.71 8.82
CA PHE A 48 21.27 -3.72 9.27
C PHE A 48 21.96 -4.73 10.18
N GLY A 49 21.35 -5.02 11.33
CA GLY A 49 21.80 -6.09 12.22
C GLY A 49 23.16 -5.88 12.91
N GLY A 50 23.76 -4.68 12.85
CA GLY A 50 25.05 -4.40 13.50
C GLY A 50 26.25 -5.14 12.88
N VAL A 51 26.11 -5.67 11.67
CA VAL A 51 27.19 -6.35 10.94
C VAL A 51 28.24 -5.33 10.51
N VAL A 52 29.51 -5.61 10.81
CA VAL A 52 30.62 -4.73 10.41
C VAL A 52 30.90 -4.91 8.92
N ARG A 53 30.78 -3.82 8.15
CA ARG A 53 31.12 -3.77 6.72
C ARG A 53 32.58 -4.20 6.47
N PRO A 54 32.85 -5.20 5.62
CA PRO A 54 34.23 -5.55 5.22
C PRO A 54 34.92 -4.40 4.47
N GLU A 55 36.22 -4.17 4.71
CA GLU A 55 36.94 -3.02 4.13
C GLU A 55 36.91 -2.99 2.60
N ASN A 56 37.07 -4.15 1.95
CA ASN A 56 37.11 -4.30 0.50
C ASN A 56 35.74 -4.62 -0.15
N ALA A 57 34.63 -4.43 0.57
CA ALA A 57 33.30 -4.77 0.08
C ALA A 57 32.90 -3.96 -1.16
N ILE A 58 32.04 -4.54 -2.00
CA ILE A 58 31.26 -3.85 -3.02
C ILE A 58 29.97 -3.37 -2.36
N ASP A 59 29.78 -2.05 -2.29
CA ASP A 59 28.57 -1.48 -1.68
C ASP A 59 27.44 -1.39 -2.70
N ILE A 60 26.29 -1.93 -2.32
CA ILE A 60 25.05 -1.79 -3.06
C ILE A 60 23.94 -1.30 -2.12
N SER A 61 23.00 -0.53 -2.66
CA SER A 61 21.85 -0.03 -1.91
C SER A 61 20.53 -0.47 -2.52
N ILE A 62 19.58 -0.85 -1.69
CA ILE A 62 18.21 -1.19 -2.09
C ILE A 62 17.22 -0.23 -1.43
N ILE A 63 16.25 0.25 -2.20
CA ILE A 63 15.00 0.80 -1.67
C ILE A 63 13.91 -0.22 -2.04
N TYR A 64 13.14 -0.68 -1.06
CA TYR A 64 12.07 -1.66 -1.26
C TYR A 64 10.72 -1.12 -0.83
N ALA A 65 9.62 -1.80 -1.19
CA ALA A 65 8.28 -1.41 -0.80
C ALA A 65 8.06 -1.59 0.71
N PRO A 66 7.20 -0.79 1.36
CA PRO A 66 6.96 -0.90 2.81
C PRO A 66 6.58 -2.30 3.29
N GLU A 67 5.83 -3.06 2.47
CA GLU A 67 5.39 -4.41 2.77
C GLU A 67 6.59 -5.38 2.91
N SER A 68 7.69 -5.14 2.17
CA SER A 68 8.90 -5.95 2.27
C SER A 68 9.70 -5.71 3.56
N ASP A 69 9.37 -4.68 4.36
CA ASP A 69 10.06 -4.38 5.63
C ASP A 69 9.90 -5.51 6.66
N GLN A 70 8.88 -6.36 6.49
CA GLN A 70 8.67 -7.54 7.32
C GLN A 70 9.84 -8.53 7.27
N TYR A 71 10.45 -8.72 6.10
CA TYR A 71 11.48 -9.75 5.87
C TYR A 71 12.83 -9.20 5.42
N MET A 72 12.84 -8.11 4.64
CA MET A 72 14.05 -7.63 3.96
C MET A 72 15.18 -7.22 4.92
N PRO A 73 14.92 -6.60 6.10
CA PRO A 73 15.96 -6.32 7.08
C PRO A 73 16.73 -7.58 7.53
N GLN A 74 16.01 -8.69 7.77
CA GLN A 74 16.60 -9.97 8.16
C GLN A 74 17.40 -10.57 7.00
N VAL A 75 16.83 -10.57 5.78
CA VAL A 75 17.50 -11.06 4.57
C VAL A 75 18.81 -10.31 4.30
N ILE A 76 18.81 -8.98 4.43
CA ILE A 76 20.01 -8.15 4.28
C ILE A 76 21.03 -8.46 5.38
N ALA A 77 20.57 -8.59 6.63
CA ALA A 77 21.45 -8.90 7.75
C ALA A 77 22.14 -10.26 7.58
N ASP A 78 21.42 -11.29 7.16
CA ASP A 78 21.96 -12.63 6.93
C ASP A 78 22.94 -12.67 5.76
N PHE A 79 22.62 -12.01 4.65
CA PHE A 79 23.51 -11.85 3.50
C PHE A 79 24.83 -11.17 3.87
N ASN A 80 24.73 -10.03 4.55
CA ASN A 80 25.90 -9.26 5.01
C ASN A 80 26.72 -10.07 6.02
N SER A 81 26.06 -10.80 6.91
CA SER A 81 26.71 -11.66 7.91
C SER A 81 27.49 -12.80 7.26
N ALA A 82 26.95 -13.45 6.22
CA ALA A 82 27.66 -14.48 5.47
C ALA A 82 28.98 -13.94 4.90
N TYR A 83 28.93 -12.79 4.23
CA TYR A 83 30.11 -12.15 3.67
C TYR A 83 31.11 -11.66 4.73
N ALA A 84 30.63 -11.08 5.83
CA ALA A 84 31.49 -10.65 6.95
C ALA A 84 32.24 -11.84 7.59
N ASN A 85 31.65 -13.03 7.55
CA ASN A 85 32.26 -14.28 8.00
C ASN A 85 33.08 -14.99 6.92
N GLY A 86 33.32 -14.34 5.76
CA GLY A 86 34.12 -14.91 4.67
C GLY A 86 33.47 -16.10 3.98
N ARG A 87 32.13 -16.15 3.95
CA ARG A 87 31.35 -17.16 3.23
C ARG A 87 30.57 -16.52 2.08
N ASN A 88 30.46 -17.23 0.97
CA ASN A 88 29.57 -16.85 -0.13
C ASN A 88 28.12 -17.26 0.26
N PRO A 89 27.15 -16.33 0.25
CA PRO A 89 25.79 -16.59 0.72
C PRO A 89 24.97 -17.53 -0.18
N LEU A 90 25.34 -17.70 -1.45
CA LEU A 90 24.66 -18.61 -2.39
C LEU A 90 25.15 -20.05 -2.27
N THR A 91 26.47 -20.22 -2.06
CA THR A 91 27.11 -21.55 -2.08
C THR A 91 27.43 -22.08 -0.68
N GLU A 92 27.31 -21.21 0.33
CA GLU A 92 27.71 -21.46 1.71
C GLU A 92 29.19 -21.79 1.94
N GLN A 93 30.01 -21.78 0.88
CA GLN A 93 31.44 -22.07 0.93
C GLN A 93 32.27 -20.86 1.35
N PRO A 94 33.52 -21.04 1.81
CA PRO A 94 34.46 -19.94 1.97
C PRO A 94 34.62 -19.16 0.66
N LEU A 95 34.77 -17.84 0.75
CA LEU A 95 35.00 -16.97 -0.41
C LEU A 95 36.20 -17.46 -1.23
N ALA A 96 36.03 -17.49 -2.55
CA ALA A 96 37.08 -17.85 -3.47
C ALA A 96 38.23 -16.82 -3.44
N SER A 97 39.41 -17.22 -3.90
CA SER A 97 40.56 -16.31 -3.97
C SER A 97 40.25 -15.14 -4.91
N GLY A 98 40.27 -13.91 -4.36
CA GLY A 98 39.96 -12.69 -5.11
C GLY A 98 38.47 -12.34 -5.18
N GLU A 99 37.59 -13.19 -4.64
CA GLU A 99 36.18 -12.84 -4.47
C GLU A 99 36.05 -11.73 -3.42
N ARG A 100 35.36 -10.65 -3.78
CA ARG A 100 35.10 -9.52 -2.89
C ARG A 100 33.77 -9.72 -2.19
N PRO A 101 33.67 -9.42 -0.89
CA PRO A 101 32.38 -9.43 -0.21
C PRO A 101 31.46 -8.37 -0.79
N ILE A 102 30.15 -8.60 -0.73
CA ILE A 102 29.13 -7.62 -1.06
C ILE A 102 28.53 -7.12 0.26
N TYR A 103 28.27 -5.82 0.35
CA TYR A 103 27.61 -5.22 1.50
C TYR A 103 26.36 -4.46 1.03
N VAL A 104 25.20 -4.95 1.45
CA VAL A 104 23.90 -4.38 1.10
C VAL A 104 23.46 -3.42 2.20
N THR A 105 23.05 -2.24 1.79
CA THR A 105 22.39 -1.24 2.64
C THR A 105 21.04 -0.91 2.05
N GLY A 106 20.17 -0.28 2.81
CA GLY A 106 18.84 0.01 2.32
C GLY A 106 17.85 0.24 3.43
N GLY A 107 16.59 0.20 3.08
CA GLY A 107 15.48 0.40 4.00
C GLY A 107 14.20 0.50 3.21
N PRO A 108 13.06 0.43 3.93
CA PRO A 108 11.84 0.92 3.35
C PRO A 108 12.09 2.39 2.99
N PRO A 109 11.27 2.97 2.10
CA PRO A 109 11.34 4.39 1.85
C PRO A 109 11.16 5.08 3.21
N THR A 110 11.76 6.26 3.45
CA THR A 110 11.51 7.03 4.69
C THR A 110 10.01 6.98 5.01
N ALA A 111 9.59 6.76 6.26
CA ALA A 111 8.25 6.33 6.70
C ALA A 111 7.00 6.97 6.05
N SER A 112 7.15 8.02 5.25
CA SER A 112 6.16 8.71 4.44
C SER A 112 6.13 8.38 2.93
N LYS A 113 7.06 7.58 2.39
CA LYS A 113 7.21 7.34 0.93
C LYS A 113 6.70 5.96 0.51
N SER A 114 6.05 5.91 -0.66
CA SER A 114 5.51 4.73 -1.35
C SER A 114 6.37 4.34 -2.56
N SER A 115 6.08 3.20 -3.20
CA SER A 115 6.71 2.80 -4.47
C SER A 115 6.60 3.88 -5.56
N GLY A 116 5.49 4.60 -5.63
CA GLY A 116 5.33 5.74 -6.54
C GLY A 116 6.22 6.93 -6.17
N ASP A 117 6.36 7.25 -4.88
CA ASP A 117 7.23 8.34 -4.42
C ASP A 117 8.72 8.07 -4.73
N VAL A 118 9.15 6.81 -4.56
CA VAL A 118 10.51 6.35 -4.89
C VAL A 118 10.73 6.38 -6.40
N THR A 119 9.76 5.90 -7.18
CA THR A 119 9.79 5.99 -8.65
C THR A 119 10.00 7.43 -9.11
N GLN A 120 9.25 8.37 -8.56
CA GLN A 120 9.41 9.79 -8.88
C GLN A 120 10.78 10.32 -8.46
N GLY A 121 11.31 9.89 -7.32
CA GLY A 121 12.66 10.23 -6.86
C GLY A 121 13.77 9.75 -7.81
N ILE A 122 13.64 8.53 -8.32
CA ILE A 122 14.56 7.94 -9.31
C ILE A 122 14.48 8.69 -10.64
N VAL A 123 13.26 9.00 -11.11
CA VAL A 123 13.05 9.82 -12.31
C VAL A 123 13.70 11.19 -12.15
N ASN A 124 13.47 11.85 -11.01
CA ASN A 124 14.04 13.16 -10.71
C ASN A 124 15.58 13.12 -10.69
N ALA A 125 16.20 12.03 -10.20
CA ALA A 125 17.65 11.87 -10.23
C ALA A 125 18.26 11.98 -11.64
N VAL A 126 17.45 11.66 -12.67
CA VAL A 126 17.80 11.67 -14.08
C VAL A 126 17.45 13.00 -14.75
N ILE A 127 16.21 13.48 -14.59
CA ILE A 127 15.68 14.61 -15.39
C ILE A 127 15.68 15.95 -14.62
N ALA A 128 15.69 15.91 -13.29
CA ALA A 128 15.61 17.08 -12.43
C ALA A 128 16.46 16.88 -11.15
N PRO A 129 17.79 16.69 -11.26
CA PRO A 129 18.63 16.23 -10.15
C PRO A 129 18.73 17.21 -8.97
N ASN A 130 18.23 18.44 -9.12
CA ASN A 130 18.15 19.44 -8.06
C ASN A 130 16.79 19.45 -7.34
N ASN A 131 15.89 18.50 -7.64
CA ASN A 131 14.61 18.35 -6.96
C ASN A 131 14.83 17.96 -5.48
N ALA A 132 13.90 18.36 -4.61
CA ALA A 132 13.93 17.98 -3.20
C ALA A 132 13.73 16.45 -2.98
N ASN A 133 13.01 15.78 -3.88
CA ASN A 133 12.86 14.33 -3.91
C ASN A 133 13.74 13.74 -5.01
N VAL A 134 14.90 13.19 -4.64
CA VAL A 134 15.84 12.50 -5.54
C VAL A 134 16.29 11.22 -4.86
N GLU A 135 16.25 10.10 -5.58
CA GLU A 135 16.66 8.78 -5.10
C GLU A 135 17.69 8.17 -6.04
N ARG A 136 18.77 7.61 -5.49
CA ARG A 136 19.88 7.01 -6.26
C ARG A 136 20.28 5.62 -5.74
N PRO A 137 19.34 4.66 -5.67
CA PRO A 137 19.70 3.33 -5.21
C PRO A 137 20.45 2.54 -6.29
N THR A 138 21.12 1.45 -5.90
CA THR A 138 21.59 0.40 -6.82
C THR A 138 20.43 -0.47 -7.31
N MET A 139 19.49 -0.77 -6.41
CA MET A 139 18.33 -1.63 -6.63
C MET A 139 17.05 -0.94 -6.16
N PHE A 140 15.97 -1.16 -6.89
CA PHE A 140 14.64 -0.74 -6.47
C PHE A 140 13.70 -1.94 -6.52
N ALA A 141 13.06 -2.25 -5.39
CA ALA A 141 12.08 -3.32 -5.26
C ALA A 141 10.69 -2.77 -4.95
N PRO A 142 9.97 -2.21 -5.94
CA PRO A 142 8.57 -1.80 -5.75
C PRO A 142 7.69 -3.02 -5.47
N SER A 143 6.45 -2.81 -5.01
CA SER A 143 5.50 -3.93 -4.85
C SER A 143 5.15 -4.61 -6.18
N VAL A 144 5.27 -3.88 -7.31
CA VAL A 144 4.86 -4.33 -8.65
C VAL A 144 5.64 -3.63 -9.77
N SER A 145 5.93 -4.34 -10.85
CA SER A 145 6.82 -3.91 -11.95
C SER A 145 6.31 -2.73 -12.79
N HIS A 146 5.02 -2.35 -12.73
CA HIS A 146 4.55 -1.17 -13.46
C HIS A 146 5.29 0.10 -13.03
N TRP A 147 5.80 0.16 -11.80
CA TRP A 147 6.62 1.26 -11.32
C TRP A 147 7.96 1.38 -12.05
N LEU A 148 8.59 0.24 -12.38
CA LEU A 148 9.79 0.20 -13.20
C LEU A 148 9.49 0.67 -14.63
N THR A 149 8.32 0.29 -15.16
CA THR A 149 7.85 0.74 -16.48
C THR A 149 7.60 2.25 -16.51
N LEU A 150 6.94 2.78 -15.48
CA LEU A 150 6.68 4.22 -15.32
C LEU A 150 7.98 5.01 -15.12
N ALA A 151 8.96 4.47 -14.39
CA ALA A 151 10.27 5.09 -14.25
C ALA A 151 10.97 5.26 -15.61
N ASN A 152 10.94 4.22 -16.45
CA ASN A 152 11.51 4.27 -17.79
C ASN A 152 10.80 5.31 -18.66
N TYR A 153 9.47 5.33 -18.60
CA TYR A 153 8.66 6.27 -19.37
C TYR A 153 8.94 7.72 -18.98
N ASN A 154 8.77 8.04 -17.70
CA ASN A 154 8.81 9.41 -17.19
C ASN A 154 10.22 10.01 -17.27
N SER A 155 11.25 9.16 -17.23
CA SER A 155 12.64 9.60 -17.45
C SER A 155 13.01 9.72 -18.93
N GLY A 156 12.25 9.09 -19.84
CA GLY A 156 12.61 8.94 -21.24
C GLY A 156 13.86 8.08 -21.46
N ARG A 157 14.22 7.21 -20.52
CA ARG A 157 15.41 6.36 -20.53
C ARG A 157 15.09 4.93 -20.09
N GLN A 158 15.92 3.97 -20.49
CA GLN A 158 15.85 2.59 -19.95
C GLN A 158 16.64 2.51 -18.63
N ILE A 159 16.04 3.02 -17.56
CA ILE A 159 16.59 2.97 -16.19
C ILE A 159 16.53 1.54 -15.65
N PHE A 160 15.51 0.76 -16.02
CA PHE A 160 15.37 -0.64 -15.66
C PHE A 160 15.23 -1.50 -16.91
N ASP A 161 15.95 -2.61 -16.95
CA ASP A 161 15.66 -3.67 -17.91
C ASP A 161 14.56 -4.58 -17.33
N LEU A 162 13.35 -4.45 -17.86
CA LEU A 162 12.19 -5.21 -17.39
C LEU A 162 12.34 -6.72 -17.63
N SER A 163 13.26 -7.15 -18.51
CA SER A 163 13.56 -8.57 -18.70
C SER A 163 14.53 -9.14 -17.65
N GLU A 164 15.28 -8.27 -16.96
CA GLU A 164 16.15 -8.65 -15.84
C GLU A 164 15.49 -8.46 -14.47
N ALA A 165 14.35 -7.75 -14.39
CA ALA A 165 13.60 -7.58 -13.15
C ALA A 165 12.91 -8.90 -12.75
N GLN A 166 13.46 -9.57 -11.73
CA GLN A 166 12.93 -10.86 -11.25
C GLN A 166 11.91 -10.64 -10.13
N PRO A 167 10.74 -11.30 -10.18
CA PRO A 167 9.87 -11.48 -9.02
C PRO A 167 10.66 -12.03 -7.83
N THR A 168 10.47 -11.48 -6.62
CA THR A 168 11.16 -12.00 -5.43
C THR A 168 10.23 -12.36 -4.26
N ALA A 169 8.99 -11.90 -4.30
CA ALA A 169 7.92 -12.31 -3.39
C ALA A 169 6.58 -12.08 -4.11
N LEU A 170 5.59 -12.94 -3.92
CA LEU A 170 4.32 -12.85 -4.65
C LEU A 170 3.17 -12.61 -3.68
N ALA A 171 2.38 -11.56 -3.89
CA ALA A 171 1.13 -11.33 -3.16
C ALA A 171 0.09 -10.83 -4.17
N PRO A 172 -1.03 -11.52 -4.40
CA PRO A 172 -2.07 -11.01 -5.27
C PRO A 172 -2.76 -9.82 -4.60
N VAL A 173 -3.25 -8.89 -5.41
CA VAL A 173 -4.21 -7.89 -4.95
C VAL A 173 -5.54 -8.60 -4.73
N VAL A 174 -6.23 -8.26 -3.64
CA VAL A 174 -7.49 -8.90 -3.27
C VAL A 174 -8.47 -7.85 -2.79
N ILE A 175 -9.75 -8.19 -2.90
CA ILE A 175 -10.81 -7.45 -2.21
C ILE A 175 -11.02 -8.13 -0.87
N ALA A 176 -10.49 -7.53 0.20
CA ALA A 176 -10.77 -7.98 1.55
C ALA A 176 -12.22 -7.63 1.92
N ILE A 177 -12.99 -8.65 2.29
CA ILE A 177 -14.40 -8.54 2.64
C ILE A 177 -14.67 -9.32 3.92
N TRP A 178 -15.56 -8.83 4.77
CA TRP A 178 -15.96 -9.57 5.97
C TRP A 178 -16.71 -10.85 5.61
N GLU A 179 -16.43 -11.93 6.32
CA GLU A 179 -17.03 -13.25 6.05
C GLU A 179 -18.56 -13.21 6.00
N SER A 180 -19.23 -12.46 6.90
CA SER A 180 -20.69 -12.29 6.85
C SER A 180 -21.18 -11.62 5.57
N ARG A 181 -20.41 -10.67 5.02
CA ARG A 181 -20.74 -9.92 3.81
C ARG A 181 -20.55 -10.77 2.56
N LEU A 182 -19.45 -11.53 2.49
CA LEU A 182 -19.22 -12.45 1.40
C LEU A 182 -20.33 -13.51 1.31
N ARG A 183 -20.66 -14.14 2.45
CA ARG A 183 -21.75 -15.13 2.50
C ARG A 183 -23.09 -14.55 2.07
N ALA A 184 -23.41 -13.33 2.50
CA ALA A 184 -24.66 -12.66 2.12
C ALA A 184 -24.76 -12.45 0.59
N ILE A 185 -23.65 -12.09 -0.06
CA ILE A 185 -23.58 -11.99 -1.52
C ILE A 185 -23.79 -13.36 -2.15
N GLN A 186 -23.00 -14.36 -1.75
CA GLN A 186 -23.04 -15.72 -2.31
C GLN A 186 -24.42 -16.39 -2.16
N GLU A 187 -25.08 -16.22 -1.00
CA GLU A 187 -26.44 -16.71 -0.76
C GLU A 187 -27.48 -16.03 -1.68
N THR A 188 -27.27 -14.75 -2.00
CA THR A 188 -28.16 -13.97 -2.85
C THR A 188 -28.01 -14.35 -4.33
N VAL A 189 -26.78 -14.51 -4.80
CA VAL A 189 -26.49 -14.79 -6.22
C VAL A 189 -26.48 -16.28 -6.56
N GLY A 190 -26.26 -17.15 -5.57
CA GLY A 190 -26.32 -18.61 -5.70
C GLY A 190 -25.06 -19.25 -6.31
N TYR A 191 -23.92 -18.55 -6.30
CA TYR A 191 -22.61 -19.05 -6.73
C TYR A 191 -21.48 -18.47 -5.87
N GLU A 192 -20.31 -19.12 -5.92
CA GLU A 192 -19.16 -18.82 -5.06
C GLU A 192 -18.22 -17.75 -5.64
N ASP A 193 -18.06 -17.71 -6.96
CA ASP A 193 -17.12 -16.81 -7.65
C ASP A 193 -17.65 -15.37 -7.64
N ILE A 194 -17.14 -14.55 -6.72
CA ILE A 194 -17.52 -13.14 -6.54
C ILE A 194 -16.47 -12.21 -7.18
N GLY A 195 -16.91 -11.06 -7.67
CA GLY A 195 -16.02 -10.02 -8.17
C GLY A 195 -16.61 -8.62 -8.06
N TRP A 196 -16.11 -7.71 -8.88
CA TRP A 196 -16.54 -6.31 -8.90
C TRP A 196 -18.01 -6.14 -9.26
N GLU A 197 -18.54 -6.99 -10.15
CA GLU A 197 -19.95 -6.97 -10.55
C GLU A 197 -20.91 -7.12 -9.35
N GLU A 198 -20.70 -8.13 -8.51
CA GLU A 198 -21.60 -8.36 -7.36
C GLU A 198 -21.45 -7.27 -6.29
N LEU A 199 -20.25 -6.74 -6.08
CA LEU A 199 -20.02 -5.65 -5.15
C LEU A 199 -20.76 -4.38 -5.60
N LEU A 200 -20.80 -4.13 -6.92
CA LEU A 200 -21.61 -3.08 -7.54
C LEU A 200 -23.12 -3.33 -7.39
N ASP A 201 -23.57 -4.59 -7.46
CA ASP A 201 -24.99 -4.90 -7.22
C ASP A 201 -25.39 -4.63 -5.77
N VAL A 202 -24.51 -4.87 -4.79
CA VAL A 202 -24.77 -4.49 -3.38
C VAL A 202 -24.84 -2.98 -3.24
N LEU A 203 -24.00 -2.23 -3.95
CA LEU A 203 -24.04 -0.77 -3.99
C LEU A 203 -25.37 -0.25 -4.55
N HIS A 204 -25.78 -0.75 -5.71
CA HIS A 204 -26.97 -0.27 -6.42
C HIS A 204 -28.28 -0.72 -5.77
N SER A 205 -28.20 -1.61 -4.79
CA SER A 205 -29.32 -2.07 -3.98
C SER A 205 -30.02 -0.90 -3.25
N PRO A 206 -31.34 -0.69 -3.49
CA PRO A 206 -32.08 0.40 -2.85
C PRO A 206 -32.06 0.37 -1.32
N ASN A 207 -31.97 -0.82 -0.70
CA ASN A 207 -31.85 -0.96 0.75
C ASN A 207 -30.46 -1.46 1.20
N GLY A 208 -29.48 -1.48 0.30
CA GLY A 208 -28.12 -1.95 0.58
C GLY A 208 -28.10 -3.39 1.10
N TRP A 209 -27.35 -3.62 2.18
CA TRP A 209 -27.20 -4.93 2.82
C TRP A 209 -28.50 -5.56 3.33
N ALA A 210 -29.56 -4.78 3.54
CA ALA A 210 -30.85 -5.33 3.94
C ALA A 210 -31.48 -6.21 2.85
N ASP A 211 -31.26 -5.89 1.57
CA ASP A 211 -31.74 -6.70 0.44
C ASP A 211 -30.91 -7.98 0.28
N TYR A 212 -29.71 -8.04 0.88
CA TYR A 212 -28.82 -9.20 0.96
C TYR A 212 -28.98 -9.97 2.29
N GLY A 213 -30.09 -9.78 3.00
CA GLY A 213 -30.43 -10.57 4.17
C GLY A 213 -29.72 -10.19 5.48
N ILE A 214 -28.99 -9.07 5.53
CA ILE A 214 -28.37 -8.56 6.77
C ILE A 214 -29.36 -7.58 7.46
N PRO A 215 -30.03 -7.99 8.55
CA PRO A 215 -31.08 -7.18 9.16
C PRO A 215 -30.50 -5.92 9.80
N ASN A 216 -31.15 -4.77 9.58
CA ASN A 216 -30.64 -3.45 9.98
C ASN A 216 -29.27 -3.09 9.37
N GLY A 217 -28.85 -3.79 8.30
CA GLY A 217 -27.67 -3.43 7.52
C GLY A 217 -27.79 -1.99 7.03
N ARG A 218 -26.67 -1.28 7.04
CA ARG A 218 -26.60 0.07 6.49
C ARG A 218 -26.91 0.03 4.99
N ARG A 219 -27.64 1.04 4.52
CA ARG A 219 -27.92 1.23 3.09
C ARG A 219 -26.66 1.62 2.31
N ALA A 220 -25.81 2.47 2.90
CA ALA A 220 -24.56 2.85 2.27
C ALA A 220 -23.57 1.67 2.31
N VAL A 221 -22.86 1.45 1.21
CA VAL A 221 -21.72 0.54 1.09
C VAL A 221 -20.44 1.39 1.12
N TYR A 222 -19.39 0.91 1.78
CA TYR A 222 -18.14 1.62 1.94
C TYR A 222 -16.97 0.77 1.47
N TYR A 223 -16.30 1.28 0.44
CA TYR A 223 -15.06 0.75 -0.09
C TYR A 223 -13.88 1.57 0.44
N GLY A 224 -12.74 0.93 0.68
CA GLY A 224 -11.49 1.58 1.06
C GLY A 224 -10.36 1.20 0.11
N HIS A 225 -9.67 2.19 -0.41
CA HIS A 225 -8.37 2.02 -1.04
C HIS A 225 -7.54 3.30 -0.88
N ALA A 226 -6.23 3.19 -1.13
CA ALA A 226 -5.31 4.31 -1.01
C ALA A 226 -5.36 5.24 -2.23
N ASN A 227 -4.39 6.14 -2.39
CA ASN A 227 -4.32 6.98 -3.58
C ASN A 227 -3.58 6.25 -4.74
N PRO A 228 -4.23 5.98 -5.88
CA PRO A 228 -3.62 5.25 -7.01
C PRO A 228 -2.49 6.04 -7.72
N ILE A 229 -2.30 7.32 -7.40
CA ILE A 229 -1.16 8.08 -7.93
C ILE A 229 0.17 7.54 -7.38
N ASN A 230 0.19 7.05 -6.13
CA ASN A 230 1.43 6.68 -5.45
C ASN A 230 1.41 5.31 -4.77
N SER A 231 0.24 4.79 -4.38
CA SER A 231 0.09 3.42 -3.86
C SER A 231 0.04 2.38 -4.99
N SER A 232 0.84 1.32 -4.84
CA SER A 232 0.82 0.15 -5.75
C SER A 232 -0.56 -0.48 -5.79
N THR A 233 -1.12 -0.81 -4.62
CA THR A 233 -2.38 -1.55 -4.50
C THR A 233 -3.57 -0.75 -4.98
N ALA A 234 -3.60 0.55 -4.68
CA ALA A 234 -4.67 1.40 -5.20
C ALA A 234 -4.60 1.54 -6.73
N LEU A 235 -3.40 1.63 -7.31
CA LEU A 235 -3.27 1.67 -8.76
C LEU A 235 -3.70 0.36 -9.41
N SER A 236 -3.30 -0.78 -8.85
CA SER A 236 -3.73 -2.11 -9.31
C SER A 236 -5.25 -2.28 -9.20
N ALA A 237 -5.85 -1.90 -8.07
CA ALA A 237 -7.30 -1.93 -7.87
C ALA A 237 -8.04 -1.05 -8.89
N LEU A 238 -7.57 0.19 -9.11
CA LEU A 238 -8.14 1.07 -10.13
C LEU A 238 -8.05 0.44 -11.54
N ILE A 239 -6.95 -0.23 -11.87
CA ILE A 239 -6.82 -0.96 -13.14
C ILE A 239 -7.83 -2.12 -13.21
N GLU A 240 -8.01 -2.88 -12.13
CA GLU A 240 -9.02 -3.95 -12.03
C GLU A 240 -10.44 -3.43 -12.26
N GLU A 241 -10.79 -2.29 -11.66
CA GLU A 241 -12.07 -1.62 -11.85
C GLU A 241 -12.29 -1.25 -13.34
N PHE A 242 -11.26 -0.73 -14.01
CA PHE A 242 -11.31 -0.47 -15.45
C PHE A 242 -11.51 -1.75 -16.26
N TYR A 243 -10.87 -2.86 -15.89
CA TYR A 243 -11.10 -4.15 -16.56
C TYR A 243 -12.52 -4.66 -16.35
N ALA A 244 -13.04 -4.59 -15.12
CA ALA A 244 -14.39 -4.99 -14.79
C ALA A 244 -15.42 -4.19 -15.60
N CYS A 245 -15.31 -2.85 -15.55
CA CYS A 245 -16.19 -1.94 -16.27
C CYS A 245 -16.09 -2.08 -17.80
N ALA A 246 -14.87 -2.26 -18.34
CA ALA A 246 -14.70 -2.50 -19.78
C ALA A 246 -15.33 -3.82 -20.22
N ARG A 247 -15.19 -4.89 -19.43
CA ARG A 247 -15.79 -6.20 -19.73
C ARG A 247 -17.31 -6.16 -19.63
N GLN A 248 -17.85 -5.46 -18.66
CA GLN A 248 -19.30 -5.17 -18.58
C GLN A 248 -19.78 -4.41 -19.83
N ASN A 249 -18.91 -3.55 -20.40
CA ASN A 249 -19.15 -2.85 -21.66
C ASN A 249 -18.82 -3.68 -22.92
N GLY A 250 -18.53 -4.98 -22.79
CA GLY A 250 -18.32 -5.91 -23.91
C GLY A 250 -16.86 -6.08 -24.36
N PHE A 251 -15.89 -5.54 -23.62
CA PHE A 251 -14.47 -5.81 -23.88
C PHE A 251 -14.14 -7.28 -23.62
N THR A 252 -13.47 -7.92 -24.58
CA THR A 252 -13.01 -9.32 -24.49
C THR A 252 -11.51 -9.45 -24.75
N GLY A 253 -10.81 -8.32 -24.89
CA GLY A 253 -9.38 -8.29 -25.09
C GLY A 253 -8.63 -8.69 -23.82
N ARG A 254 -7.37 -9.05 -24.02
CA ARG A 254 -6.47 -9.42 -22.92
C ARG A 254 -5.89 -8.21 -22.20
N ARG A 255 -5.61 -7.14 -22.93
CA ARG A 255 -4.93 -5.94 -22.44
C ARG A 255 -5.73 -4.69 -22.77
N LEU A 256 -6.05 -3.87 -21.77
CA LEU A 256 -6.67 -2.56 -21.98
C LEU A 256 -5.71 -1.62 -22.73
N SER A 257 -6.27 -0.82 -23.62
CA SER A 257 -5.60 0.31 -24.26
C SER A 257 -6.27 1.62 -23.85
N ALA A 258 -5.68 2.76 -24.20
CA ALA A 258 -6.32 4.05 -23.98
C ALA A 258 -7.70 4.17 -24.66
N GLN A 259 -8.02 3.36 -25.68
CA GLN A 259 -9.32 3.38 -26.33
C GLN A 259 -10.44 2.94 -25.37
N GLU A 260 -10.25 1.83 -24.65
CA GLU A 260 -11.24 1.32 -23.70
C GLU A 260 -11.37 2.23 -22.47
N ILE A 261 -10.26 2.77 -21.98
CA ILE A 261 -10.24 3.68 -20.80
C ILE A 261 -11.02 4.98 -21.05
N ASN A 262 -11.08 5.44 -22.31
CA ASN A 262 -11.74 6.69 -22.67
C ASN A 262 -13.22 6.52 -23.06
N VAL A 263 -13.78 5.30 -23.00
CA VAL A 263 -15.21 5.08 -23.23
C VAL A 263 -16.01 5.72 -22.09
N PRO A 264 -16.98 6.62 -22.37
CA PRO A 264 -17.73 7.34 -21.34
C PRO A 264 -18.45 6.43 -20.34
N GLU A 265 -19.01 5.31 -20.82
CA GLU A 265 -19.70 4.31 -20.02
C GLU A 265 -18.73 3.58 -19.07
N VAL A 266 -17.52 3.28 -19.53
CA VAL A 266 -16.48 2.67 -18.69
C VAL A 266 -16.05 3.64 -17.60
N GLN A 267 -15.79 4.91 -17.94
CA GLN A 267 -15.45 5.91 -16.95
C GLN A 267 -16.59 6.19 -15.96
N GLN A 268 -17.85 6.07 -16.40
CA GLN A 268 -19.00 6.23 -15.50
C GLN A 268 -19.09 5.05 -14.54
N CYS A 269 -18.92 3.82 -15.00
CA CYS A 269 -18.88 2.65 -14.14
C CYS A 269 -17.76 2.75 -13.09
N VAL A 270 -16.55 3.18 -13.47
CA VAL A 270 -15.46 3.41 -12.50
C VAL A 270 -15.82 4.55 -11.52
N ARG A 271 -16.45 5.63 -11.99
CA ARG A 271 -16.98 6.68 -11.09
C ARG A 271 -17.96 6.12 -10.06
N ASP A 272 -18.86 5.24 -10.48
CA ASP A 272 -19.87 4.66 -9.61
C ASP A 272 -19.21 3.78 -8.52
N ILE A 273 -18.13 3.06 -8.85
CA ILE A 273 -17.28 2.36 -7.86
C ILE A 273 -16.61 3.37 -6.92
N GLU A 274 -15.99 4.42 -7.45
CA GLU A 274 -15.25 5.42 -6.67
C GLU A 274 -16.13 6.26 -5.72
N GLU A 275 -17.42 6.43 -6.03
CA GLU A 275 -18.37 7.05 -5.11
C GLU A 275 -18.52 6.28 -3.78
N LEU A 276 -18.20 4.99 -3.76
CA LEU A 276 -18.18 4.14 -2.56
C LEU A 276 -17.10 4.51 -1.57
N VAL A 277 -16.05 5.19 -2.03
CA VAL A 277 -14.88 5.37 -1.20
C VAL A 277 -15.24 6.25 0.00
N ARG A 278 -15.04 5.69 1.20
CA ARG A 278 -15.33 6.40 2.44
C ARG A 278 -14.29 7.48 2.69
N HIS A 279 -13.01 7.11 2.59
CA HIS A 279 -11.86 7.98 2.66
C HIS A 279 -10.74 7.42 1.79
N TYR A 280 -10.07 8.28 1.01
CA TYR A 280 -8.80 7.92 0.36
C TYR A 280 -7.70 8.05 1.38
N ALA A 281 -7.13 6.91 1.79
CA ALA A 281 -5.89 6.93 2.54
C ALA A 281 -4.74 7.36 1.64
N ARG A 282 -3.66 7.91 2.23
CA ARG A 282 -2.45 8.20 1.45
C ARG A 282 -1.79 6.89 1.02
N ARG A 283 -1.78 5.88 1.89
CA ARG A 283 -1.24 4.54 1.62
C ARG A 283 -2.17 3.46 2.18
N THR A 284 -2.05 2.23 1.68
CA THR A 284 -2.95 1.12 2.04
C THR A 284 -2.84 0.79 3.52
N GLU A 285 -1.63 0.90 4.07
CA GLU A 285 -1.29 0.64 5.47
C GLU A 285 -2.01 1.60 6.43
N ASP A 286 -2.30 2.83 5.99
CA ASP A 286 -3.07 3.77 6.80
C ASP A 286 -4.54 3.29 6.95
N LEU A 287 -5.06 2.46 6.01
CA LEU A 287 -6.38 1.84 6.12
C LEU A 287 -6.43 0.71 7.14
N LEU A 288 -5.32 -0.01 7.31
CA LEU A 288 -5.25 -1.18 8.18
C LEU A 288 -5.55 -0.83 9.65
N LEU A 289 -5.25 0.39 10.08
CA LEU A 289 -5.60 0.91 11.41
C LEU A 289 -7.11 1.10 11.64
N TYR A 290 -7.89 1.22 10.56
CA TYR A 290 -9.33 1.44 10.66
C TYR A 290 -10.16 0.17 10.51
N ILE A 291 -9.60 -0.87 9.87
CA ILE A 291 -10.26 -2.15 9.63
C ILE A 291 -10.78 -2.81 10.92
N PRO A 292 -10.04 -2.81 12.05
CA PRO A 292 -10.54 -3.37 13.31
C PRO A 292 -11.84 -2.76 13.84
N GLN A 293 -12.30 -1.61 13.31
CA GLN A 293 -13.61 -1.04 13.64
C GLN A 293 -14.79 -1.87 13.09
N GLY A 294 -14.54 -2.79 12.15
CA GLY A 294 -15.51 -3.77 11.72
C GLY A 294 -16.37 -3.41 10.51
N PRO A 295 -17.34 -4.28 10.16
CA PRO A 295 -18.17 -4.17 8.96
C PRO A 295 -19.07 -2.92 8.89
N ASP A 296 -19.28 -2.23 10.01
CA ASP A 296 -20.02 -0.97 10.03
C ASP A 296 -19.14 0.23 9.62
N TYR A 297 -17.81 0.07 9.58
CA TYR A 297 -16.87 1.11 9.16
C TYR A 297 -16.52 1.00 7.67
N LEU A 298 -16.01 -0.16 7.22
CA LEU A 298 -15.69 -0.48 5.82
C LEU A 298 -16.28 -1.85 5.48
N ASP A 299 -16.89 -2.01 4.31
CA ASP A 299 -17.36 -3.33 3.85
C ASP A 299 -16.27 -4.08 3.09
N PHE A 300 -15.57 -3.36 2.22
CA PHE A 300 -14.60 -3.89 1.28
C PHE A 300 -13.35 -3.02 1.28
N VAL A 301 -12.18 -3.63 1.16
CA VAL A 301 -10.91 -2.91 1.07
C VAL A 301 -10.02 -3.59 0.04
N ALA A 302 -9.45 -2.83 -0.89
CA ALA A 302 -8.42 -3.34 -1.78
C ALA A 302 -7.07 -3.35 -1.04
N MET A 303 -6.46 -4.52 -0.91
CA MET A 303 -5.17 -4.72 -0.22
C MET A 303 -4.38 -5.86 -0.84
N GLU A 304 -3.14 -6.07 -0.41
CA GLU A 304 -2.41 -7.29 -0.75
C GLU A 304 -2.90 -8.46 0.10
N GLU A 305 -2.84 -9.68 -0.42
CA GLU A 305 -3.21 -10.89 0.32
C GLU A 305 -2.51 -11.05 1.68
N VAL A 306 -1.25 -10.61 1.77
CA VAL A 306 -0.47 -10.62 3.01
C VAL A 306 -1.17 -9.83 4.12
N ASP A 307 -1.76 -8.68 3.78
CA ASP A 307 -2.47 -7.85 4.76
C ASP A 307 -3.70 -8.58 5.33
N VAL A 308 -4.40 -9.39 4.53
CA VAL A 308 -5.54 -10.21 5.01
C VAL A 308 -5.08 -11.27 6.00
N ILE A 309 -3.94 -11.91 5.72
CA ILE A 309 -3.34 -12.91 6.60
C ILE A 309 -2.96 -12.26 7.94
N ASP A 310 -2.22 -11.16 7.88
CA ASP A 310 -1.72 -10.42 9.05
C ASP A 310 -2.88 -9.92 9.93
N LEU A 311 -3.92 -9.35 9.31
CA LEU A 311 -5.13 -8.91 10.00
C LEU A 311 -5.87 -10.06 10.71
N ASN A 312 -6.00 -11.21 10.06
CA ASN A 312 -6.69 -12.37 10.65
C ASN A 312 -5.86 -13.05 11.75
N GLN A 313 -4.53 -13.02 11.65
CA GLN A 313 -3.64 -13.50 12.71
C GLN A 313 -3.51 -12.52 13.88
N GLY A 314 -3.87 -11.25 13.65
CA GLY A 314 -3.69 -10.17 14.62
C GLY A 314 -2.24 -9.71 14.73
N ASP A 315 -1.42 -9.99 13.72
CA ASP A 315 0.01 -9.68 13.65
C ASP A 315 0.23 -8.46 12.76
N LEU A 316 0.08 -7.26 13.34
CA LEU A 316 0.34 -5.98 12.67
C LEU A 316 1.61 -5.32 13.21
N ASP A 317 2.58 -6.12 13.68
CA ASP A 317 3.76 -5.60 14.38
C ASP A 317 4.56 -4.61 13.51
N TYR A 318 4.66 -4.84 12.19
CA TYR A 318 5.33 -3.93 11.25
C TYR A 318 4.62 -2.58 11.06
N LEU A 319 3.31 -2.48 11.37
CA LEU A 319 2.51 -1.28 11.15
C LEU A 319 2.16 -0.51 12.42
N ALA A 320 1.88 -1.24 13.50
CA ALA A 320 1.25 -0.68 14.68
C ALA A 320 2.14 -0.72 15.92
N ALA A 321 3.46 -0.91 15.75
CA ALA A 321 4.46 -0.89 16.82
C ALA A 321 4.10 -1.80 18.01
N GLY A 322 3.61 -3.02 17.72
CA GLY A 322 3.23 -3.99 18.75
C GLY A 322 1.78 -3.88 19.26
N GLN A 323 0.90 -3.12 18.59
CA GLN A 323 -0.52 -3.14 18.92
C GLN A 323 -1.19 -4.40 18.35
N THR A 324 -1.79 -5.19 19.24
CA THR A 324 -2.64 -6.31 18.87
C THR A 324 -4.08 -5.84 18.76
N PHE A 325 -4.75 -6.23 17.68
CA PHE A 325 -6.17 -5.98 17.48
C PHE A 325 -6.89 -7.31 17.29
N GLN A 326 -8.14 -7.37 17.73
CA GLN A 326 -9.00 -8.50 17.45
C GLN A 326 -10.07 -8.04 16.46
N LEU A 327 -10.11 -8.69 15.29
CA LEU A 327 -11.17 -8.43 14.33
C LEU A 327 -12.52 -8.89 14.88
N PRO A 328 -13.61 -8.15 14.60
CA PRO A 328 -14.95 -8.55 15.03
C PRO A 328 -15.46 -9.81 14.33
N GLU A 329 -15.00 -10.04 13.10
CA GLU A 329 -15.18 -11.29 12.36
C GLU A 329 -14.01 -11.47 11.38
N ARG A 330 -13.88 -12.66 10.78
CA ARG A 330 -12.81 -12.97 9.84
C ARG A 330 -12.95 -12.16 8.55
N LEU A 331 -11.83 -11.67 8.03
CA LEU A 331 -11.74 -11.13 6.67
C LEU A 331 -11.41 -12.25 5.68
N ILE A 332 -12.00 -12.19 4.51
CA ILE A 332 -11.76 -13.13 3.42
C ILE A 332 -11.19 -12.34 2.23
N ALA A 333 -10.13 -12.87 1.64
CA ALA A 333 -9.59 -12.41 0.38
C ALA A 333 -10.47 -12.92 -0.77
N VAL A 334 -11.22 -12.02 -1.40
CA VAL A 334 -11.86 -12.29 -2.68
C VAL A 334 -10.86 -12.01 -3.79
N TYR A 335 -10.56 -13.03 -4.59
CA TYR A 335 -9.85 -12.91 -5.86
C TYR A 335 -10.93 -12.67 -6.93
N PRO A 336 -11.09 -11.44 -7.45
CA PRO A 336 -12.23 -11.12 -8.30
C PRO A 336 -12.32 -12.05 -9.51
N LYS A 337 -13.52 -12.51 -9.86
CA LYS A 337 -13.73 -13.36 -11.05
C LYS A 337 -13.30 -12.67 -12.35
N GLU A 338 -13.31 -11.34 -12.39
CA GLU A 338 -12.77 -10.55 -13.50
C GLU A 338 -11.24 -10.63 -13.58
N GLY A 339 -10.59 -11.02 -12.49
CA GLY A 339 -9.15 -11.20 -12.37
C GLY A 339 -8.48 -10.09 -11.57
N THR A 340 -7.23 -10.36 -11.22
CA THR A 340 -6.39 -9.46 -10.41
C THR A 340 -4.93 -9.50 -10.86
N PHE A 341 -4.07 -8.73 -10.22
CA PHE A 341 -2.63 -8.69 -10.43
C PHE A 341 -1.88 -9.43 -9.34
N TRP A 342 -0.76 -10.02 -9.72
CA TRP A 342 0.30 -10.31 -8.78
C TRP A 342 1.02 -9.00 -8.47
N HIS A 343 1.27 -8.73 -7.19
CA HIS A 343 2.37 -7.89 -6.75
C HIS A 343 3.57 -8.81 -6.55
N GLU A 344 4.51 -8.73 -7.48
CA GLU A 344 5.63 -9.64 -7.59
C GLU A 344 6.90 -9.16 -6.88
N HIS A 345 6.81 -8.02 -6.18
CA HIS A 345 7.89 -7.39 -5.41
C HIS A 345 9.25 -7.50 -6.12
N PRO A 346 9.36 -7.08 -7.40
CA PRO A 346 10.50 -7.47 -8.21
C PRO A 346 11.72 -6.63 -7.88
N ILE A 347 12.92 -7.23 -7.83
CA ILE A 347 14.15 -6.44 -7.70
C ILE A 347 14.57 -5.94 -9.08
N GLY A 348 14.42 -4.62 -9.30
CA GLY A 348 14.93 -3.92 -10.47
C GLY A 348 16.33 -3.37 -10.23
N ILE A 349 17.30 -3.73 -11.08
CA ILE A 349 18.67 -3.21 -11.04
C ILE A 349 18.75 -1.92 -11.85
N VAL A 350 19.22 -0.84 -11.22
CA VAL A 350 19.26 0.49 -11.83
C VAL A 350 20.39 0.57 -12.86
N ASN A 351 20.04 1.00 -14.07
CA ASN A 351 20.94 1.31 -15.18
C ASN A 351 21.08 2.84 -15.33
N ALA A 352 21.97 3.43 -14.55
CA ALA A 352 22.25 4.86 -14.58
C ALA A 352 23.68 5.19 -14.16
N GLU A 353 24.12 6.44 -14.40
CA GLU A 353 25.51 6.87 -14.19
C GLU A 353 26.02 6.73 -12.74
N TRP A 354 25.12 6.65 -11.75
CA TRP A 354 25.49 6.46 -10.35
C TRP A 354 25.66 4.99 -9.94
N VAL A 355 25.42 4.04 -10.85
CA VAL A 355 25.56 2.60 -10.61
C VAL A 355 26.61 2.04 -11.56
N THR A 356 27.68 1.48 -11.00
CA THR A 356 28.76 0.85 -11.77
C THR A 356 28.41 -0.57 -12.22
N ASP A 357 29.11 -1.09 -13.23
CA ASP A 357 28.94 -2.49 -13.69
C ASP A 357 29.21 -3.50 -12.57
N GLU A 358 30.20 -3.23 -11.71
CA GLU A 358 30.51 -4.07 -10.55
C GLU A 358 29.36 -4.10 -9.54
N GLN A 359 28.70 -2.95 -9.30
CA GLN A 359 27.52 -2.88 -8.43
C GLN A 359 26.31 -3.58 -9.04
N ARG A 360 26.11 -3.51 -10.37
CA ARG A 360 25.03 -4.25 -11.04
C ARG A 360 25.22 -5.75 -10.90
N GLU A 361 26.45 -6.25 -11.02
CA GLU A 361 26.73 -7.67 -10.82
C GLU A 361 26.53 -8.09 -9.35
N ALA A 362 26.99 -7.27 -8.40
CA ALA A 362 26.72 -7.50 -6.98
C ALA A 362 25.21 -7.50 -6.66
N ALA A 363 24.43 -6.65 -7.31
CA ALA A 363 22.97 -6.62 -7.18
C ALA A 363 22.31 -7.90 -7.72
N ARG A 364 22.83 -8.49 -8.81
CA ARG A 364 22.35 -9.81 -9.29
C ARG A 364 22.61 -10.90 -8.27
N VAL A 365 23.80 -10.94 -7.66
CA VAL A 365 24.13 -11.90 -6.60
C VAL A 365 23.19 -11.78 -5.40
N PHE A 366 22.85 -10.56 -5.00
CA PHE A 366 21.85 -10.36 -3.93
C PHE A 366 20.45 -10.82 -4.36
N THR A 367 20.04 -10.52 -5.60
CA THR A 367 18.74 -10.95 -6.15
C THR A 367 18.64 -12.49 -6.18
N ASP A 368 19.69 -13.17 -6.65
CA ASP A 368 19.78 -14.63 -6.64
C ASP A 368 19.71 -15.20 -5.22
N TYR A 369 20.29 -14.51 -4.24
CA TYR A 369 20.24 -14.92 -2.84
C TYR A 369 18.84 -14.82 -2.27
N VAL A 370 18.12 -13.73 -2.55
CA VAL A 370 16.71 -13.57 -2.16
C VAL A 370 15.85 -14.70 -2.72
N LEU A 371 16.19 -15.23 -3.89
CA LEU A 371 15.50 -16.34 -4.54
C LEU A 371 15.93 -17.74 -4.06
N THR A 372 16.89 -17.86 -3.15
CA THR A 372 17.26 -19.18 -2.60
C THR A 372 16.09 -19.82 -1.85
N PRO A 373 15.96 -21.17 -1.85
CA PRO A 373 14.86 -21.84 -1.16
C PRO A 373 14.72 -21.47 0.31
N GLU A 374 15.83 -21.27 1.00
CA GLU A 374 15.89 -20.89 2.42
C GLU A 374 15.31 -19.49 2.63
N VAL A 375 15.71 -18.51 1.81
CA VAL A 375 15.19 -17.14 1.92
C VAL A 375 13.74 -17.06 1.47
N GLN A 376 13.34 -17.81 0.44
CA GLN A 376 11.95 -17.88 -0.01
C GLN A 376 11.03 -18.56 1.01
N THR A 377 11.54 -19.52 1.79
CA THR A 377 10.80 -20.09 2.94
C THR A 377 10.64 -19.06 4.07
N LEU A 378 11.67 -18.24 4.33
CA LEU A 378 11.58 -17.13 5.28
C LEU A 378 10.53 -16.11 4.82
N ILE A 379 10.60 -15.66 3.57
CA ILE A 379 9.62 -14.73 2.96
C ILE A 379 8.20 -15.29 3.07
N MET A 380 8.03 -16.60 2.83
CA MET A 380 6.74 -17.28 2.99
C MET A 380 6.20 -17.25 4.42
N SER A 381 7.06 -17.30 5.42
CA SER A 381 6.63 -17.19 6.82
C SER A 381 6.03 -15.83 7.18
N PHE A 382 6.30 -14.80 6.38
CA PHE A 382 5.72 -13.45 6.47
C PHE A 382 4.53 -13.25 5.52
N GLY A 383 3.88 -14.33 5.04
CA GLY A 383 2.63 -14.22 4.28
C GLY A 383 2.78 -13.84 2.81
N PHE A 384 3.99 -13.88 2.25
CA PHE A 384 4.23 -13.75 0.81
C PHE A 384 4.36 -15.12 0.14
N ARG A 385 3.75 -15.31 -1.03
CA ARG A 385 3.92 -16.57 -1.76
C ARG A 385 5.33 -16.64 -2.35
N PRO A 386 5.98 -17.82 -2.38
CA PRO A 386 7.30 -17.96 -2.97
C PRO A 386 7.32 -17.61 -4.46
N ALA A 387 8.30 -16.80 -4.88
CA ALA A 387 8.63 -16.58 -6.28
C ALA A 387 9.49 -17.73 -6.86
N ASN A 388 10.22 -18.44 -6.00
CA ASN A 388 10.98 -19.63 -6.41
C ASN A 388 10.05 -20.86 -6.51
N PRO A 389 9.89 -21.47 -7.69
CA PRO A 389 9.00 -22.63 -7.89
C PRO A 389 9.46 -23.90 -7.17
N ASP A 390 10.71 -23.98 -6.72
CA ASP A 390 11.23 -25.10 -5.94
C ASP A 390 10.75 -25.06 -4.47
N VAL A 391 10.18 -23.94 -4.01
CA VAL A 391 9.61 -23.81 -2.67
C VAL A 391 8.11 -24.08 -2.71
N GLN A 392 7.68 -25.13 -2.01
CA GLN A 392 6.28 -25.50 -1.94
C GLN A 392 5.51 -24.55 -1.01
N LEU A 393 4.32 -24.11 -1.46
CA LEU A 393 3.42 -23.29 -0.65
C LEU A 393 3.03 -24.02 0.65
N GLY A 394 3.08 -23.30 1.77
CA GLY A 394 2.72 -23.80 3.09
C GLY A 394 1.97 -22.76 3.92
N PHE A 395 1.96 -22.92 5.24
CA PHE A 395 1.47 -21.88 6.16
C PHE A 395 2.23 -20.56 5.88
N PRO A 396 1.56 -19.38 5.86
CA PRO A 396 0.21 -19.10 6.37
C PRO A 396 -0.95 -19.17 5.35
N PHE A 397 -0.75 -19.76 4.17
CA PHE A 397 -1.79 -19.82 3.14
C PHE A 397 -2.81 -20.93 3.42
N VAL A 398 -3.77 -20.64 4.30
CA VAL A 398 -4.85 -21.56 4.72
C VAL A 398 -6.17 -20.81 4.84
N GLU A 399 -7.30 -21.51 4.69
CA GLU A 399 -8.64 -20.90 4.76
C GLU A 399 -8.89 -20.18 6.09
N GLU A 400 -8.32 -20.67 7.20
CA GLU A 400 -8.42 -20.04 8.52
C GLU A 400 -7.88 -18.61 8.54
N ASN A 401 -6.86 -18.32 7.73
CA ASN A 401 -6.29 -16.98 7.55
C ASN A 401 -7.01 -16.15 6.49
N GLY A 402 -8.16 -16.63 6.00
CA GLY A 402 -9.01 -15.89 5.07
C GLY A 402 -8.54 -15.92 3.62
N VAL A 403 -7.58 -16.77 3.27
CA VAL A 403 -6.99 -16.84 1.93
C VAL A 403 -7.13 -18.24 1.33
N SER A 404 -7.19 -18.32 0.00
CA SER A 404 -7.22 -19.58 -0.72
C SER A 404 -5.80 -20.00 -1.12
N PRO A 405 -5.34 -21.23 -0.80
CA PRO A 405 -4.04 -21.71 -1.28
C PRO A 405 -3.91 -21.70 -2.81
N ASP A 406 -5.02 -21.81 -3.54
CA ASP A 406 -5.03 -21.81 -5.01
C ASP A 406 -4.75 -20.42 -5.60
N GLY A 407 -4.99 -19.35 -4.83
CA GLY A 407 -4.80 -17.97 -5.27
C GLY A 407 -5.75 -17.55 -6.41
N PRO A 408 -5.41 -16.51 -7.19
CA PRO A 408 -6.26 -16.02 -8.27
C PRO A 408 -6.29 -16.97 -9.47
N THR A 409 -7.49 -17.26 -9.97
CA THR A 409 -7.71 -18.09 -11.17
C THR A 409 -7.55 -17.31 -12.48
N THR A 410 -7.75 -15.98 -12.43
CA THR A 410 -7.58 -15.07 -13.56
C THR A 410 -6.56 -14.00 -13.21
N VAL A 411 -5.41 -14.01 -13.89
CA VAL A 411 -4.39 -12.96 -13.77
C VAL A 411 -4.55 -11.98 -14.93
N LEU A 412 -4.66 -10.70 -14.61
CA LEU A 412 -4.79 -9.63 -15.60
C LEU A 412 -3.43 -9.31 -16.23
N ASP A 413 -3.43 -9.01 -17.53
CA ASP A 413 -2.24 -8.51 -18.19
C ASP A 413 -2.05 -7.03 -17.81
N VAL A 414 -0.81 -6.65 -17.45
CA VAL A 414 -0.46 -5.25 -17.21
C VAL A 414 -0.90 -4.40 -18.42
N PRO A 415 -1.65 -3.29 -18.21
CA PRO A 415 -2.14 -2.46 -19.30
C PRO A 415 -0.99 -1.93 -20.18
N THR A 416 -1.32 -1.49 -21.38
CA THR A 416 -0.33 -0.79 -22.20
C THR A 416 0.13 0.48 -21.49
N GLN A 417 1.31 0.97 -21.84
CA GLN A 417 1.88 2.19 -21.27
C GLN A 417 0.93 3.40 -21.42
N ASP A 418 0.30 3.56 -22.59
CA ASP A 418 -0.71 4.59 -22.85
C ASP A 418 -1.98 4.39 -22.02
N ALA A 419 -2.39 3.14 -21.76
CA ALA A 419 -3.50 2.84 -20.86
C ALA A 419 -3.19 3.21 -19.40
N LEU A 420 -2.00 2.85 -18.88
CA LEU A 420 -1.58 3.22 -17.52
C LEU A 420 -1.62 4.74 -17.32
N ILE A 421 -1.14 5.50 -18.31
CA ILE A 421 -1.18 6.97 -18.29
C ILE A 421 -2.62 7.47 -18.32
N ALA A 422 -3.45 6.93 -19.22
CA ALA A 422 -4.86 7.30 -19.32
C ALA A 422 -5.60 7.02 -18.00
N ILE A 423 -5.31 5.90 -17.33
CA ILE A 423 -5.86 5.55 -16.02
C ILE A 423 -5.43 6.56 -14.95
N GLN A 424 -4.13 6.85 -14.83
CA GLN A 424 -3.63 7.85 -13.87
C GLN A 424 -4.22 9.26 -14.13
N GLN A 425 -4.39 9.65 -15.39
CA GLN A 425 -5.02 10.92 -15.75
C GLN A 425 -6.52 10.92 -15.44
N SER A 426 -7.20 9.80 -15.72
CA SER A 426 -8.62 9.62 -15.43
C SER A 426 -8.93 9.71 -13.94
N TRP A 427 -7.95 9.43 -13.07
CA TRP A 427 -8.13 9.52 -11.62
C TRP A 427 -8.72 10.86 -11.17
N THR A 428 -8.25 11.96 -11.75
CA THR A 428 -8.77 13.31 -11.45
C THR A 428 -10.25 13.49 -11.81
N LEU A 429 -10.75 12.68 -12.74
CA LEU A 429 -12.12 12.68 -13.24
C LEU A 429 -13.02 11.67 -12.54
N VAL A 430 -12.47 10.51 -12.16
CA VAL A 430 -13.27 9.40 -11.62
C VAL A 430 -13.36 9.40 -10.09
N ARG A 431 -12.38 9.99 -9.40
CA ARG A 431 -12.40 10.09 -7.94
C ARG A 431 -13.66 10.80 -7.43
N LYS A 432 -14.08 10.42 -6.22
CA LYS A 432 -15.16 11.09 -5.51
C LYS A 432 -14.86 12.58 -5.31
N GLN A 433 -15.71 13.43 -5.88
CA GLN A 433 -15.66 14.87 -5.70
C GLN A 433 -16.29 15.27 -4.35
N ALA A 434 -15.70 16.24 -3.66
CA ALA A 434 -16.18 16.71 -2.37
C ALA A 434 -16.68 18.16 -2.43
N ASP A 435 -17.84 18.38 -1.81
CA ASP A 435 -18.29 19.70 -1.36
C ASP A 435 -17.93 19.85 0.11
N VAL A 436 -16.92 20.67 0.39
CA VAL A 436 -16.36 20.85 1.73
C VAL A 436 -16.97 22.08 2.38
N LEU A 437 -17.53 21.92 3.58
CA LEU A 437 -17.95 23.02 4.44
C LEU A 437 -16.99 23.08 5.64
N LEU A 438 -16.19 24.15 5.72
CA LEU A 438 -15.22 24.31 6.80
C LEU A 438 -15.79 25.19 7.92
N LEU A 439 -16.07 24.58 9.07
CA LEU A 439 -16.49 25.32 10.28
C LEU A 439 -15.32 25.44 11.24
N ILE A 440 -14.90 26.67 11.51
CA ILE A 440 -13.87 26.98 12.51
C ILE A 440 -14.55 27.59 13.73
N ASP A 441 -14.36 26.99 14.91
CA ASP A 441 -14.78 27.60 16.17
C ASP A 441 -13.96 28.87 16.44
N VAL A 442 -14.65 29.95 16.77
CA VAL A 442 -14.08 31.25 17.12
C VAL A 442 -14.46 31.66 18.55
N SER A 443 -14.92 30.70 19.36
CA SER A 443 -15.23 30.91 20.77
C SER A 443 -13.99 31.36 21.55
N GLY A 444 -14.22 32.03 22.69
CA GLY A 444 -13.11 32.56 23.51
C GLY A 444 -12.11 31.50 23.99
N SER A 445 -12.49 30.22 24.07
CA SER A 445 -11.54 29.13 24.40
C SER A 445 -10.51 28.86 23.32
N MET A 446 -10.68 29.42 22.11
CA MET A 446 -9.73 29.30 21.01
C MET A 446 -8.61 30.35 21.06
N GLU A 447 -8.72 31.34 21.95
CA GLU A 447 -7.67 32.36 22.18
C GLU A 447 -6.50 31.82 23.02
N ASP A 448 -6.75 30.76 23.80
CA ASP A 448 -5.72 30.12 24.63
C ASP A 448 -4.69 29.41 23.76
N GLU A 449 -3.41 29.58 24.10
CA GLU A 449 -2.28 28.82 23.55
C GLU A 449 -2.20 28.84 22.01
N ASN A 450 -2.67 29.91 21.37
CA ASN A 450 -2.69 30.08 19.92
C ASN A 450 -3.47 28.99 19.16
N LYS A 451 -4.46 28.35 19.78
CA LYS A 451 -5.28 27.31 19.14
C LYS A 451 -5.94 27.79 17.85
N ILE A 452 -6.45 29.02 17.84
CA ILE A 452 -7.01 29.63 16.62
C ILE A 452 -5.97 29.86 15.52
N GLY A 453 -4.72 30.17 15.88
CA GLY A 453 -3.62 30.31 14.92
C GLY A 453 -3.28 28.98 14.28
N ILE A 454 -3.12 27.93 15.09
CA ILE A 454 -2.87 26.56 14.62
C ILE A 454 -4.01 26.07 13.72
N ALA A 455 -5.26 26.32 14.12
CA ALA A 455 -6.43 25.96 13.31
C ALA A 455 -6.45 26.67 11.95
N ARG A 456 -6.01 27.93 11.88
CA ARG A 456 -5.89 28.68 10.62
C ARG A 456 -4.77 28.14 9.74
N GLU A 457 -3.60 27.88 10.29
CA GLU A 457 -2.49 27.29 9.53
C GLU A 457 -2.87 25.92 8.96
N ALA A 458 -3.51 25.07 9.78
CA ALA A 458 -4.03 23.78 9.33
C ALA A 458 -5.10 23.93 8.25
N ALA A 459 -6.02 24.89 8.38
CA ALA A 459 -7.03 25.18 7.38
C ALA A 459 -6.43 25.65 6.04
N VAL A 460 -5.43 26.55 6.09
CA VAL A 460 -4.72 27.01 4.88
C VAL A 460 -3.99 25.84 4.22
N ALA A 461 -3.23 25.07 4.99
CA ALA A 461 -2.55 23.88 4.48
C ALA A 461 -3.54 22.88 3.87
N PHE A 462 -4.69 22.66 4.50
CA PHE A 462 -5.76 21.81 3.95
C PHE A 462 -6.27 22.35 2.61
N LEU A 463 -6.58 23.65 2.51
CA LEU A 463 -7.10 24.27 1.29
C LEU A 463 -6.07 24.29 0.15
N GLU A 464 -4.79 24.52 0.46
CA GLU A 464 -3.69 24.53 -0.52
C GLU A 464 -3.38 23.14 -1.07
N ASN A 465 -3.59 22.10 -0.27
CA ASN A 465 -3.42 20.70 -0.69
C ASN A 465 -4.73 20.07 -1.19
N MET A 466 -5.82 20.84 -1.27
CA MET A 466 -7.09 20.35 -1.77
C MET A 466 -7.07 20.27 -3.30
N GLU A 467 -7.66 19.21 -3.85
CA GLU A 467 -7.74 19.03 -5.30
C GLU A 467 -8.58 20.13 -5.98
N PRO A 468 -8.21 20.55 -7.20
CA PRO A 468 -8.90 21.62 -7.93
C PRO A 468 -10.38 21.34 -8.25
N THR A 469 -10.80 20.08 -8.25
CA THR A 469 -12.17 19.67 -8.56
C THR A 469 -13.11 19.70 -7.35
N ASN A 470 -12.57 19.84 -6.13
CA ASN A 470 -13.39 20.00 -4.93
C ASN A 470 -13.91 21.43 -4.80
N ARG A 471 -15.12 21.58 -4.27
CA ARG A 471 -15.72 22.89 -3.98
C ARG A 471 -15.68 23.14 -2.48
N VAL A 472 -15.34 24.35 -2.07
CA VAL A 472 -15.35 24.78 -0.66
C VAL A 472 -16.36 25.90 -0.50
N ALA A 473 -17.22 25.78 0.52
CA ALA A 473 -18.20 26.79 0.92
C ALA A 473 -17.87 27.39 2.29
#